data_AF-A0AAD8G0F3-F1
#
_entry.id   AF-A0AAD8G0F3-F1
#
_cell.length_a   1.000
_cell.length_b   1.000
_cell.length_c   1.000
_cell.angle_alpha   90.00
_cell.angle_beta   90.00
_cell.angle_gamma   90.00
#
_symmetry.space_group_name_H-M   'P 1'
#
loop_
_entity.id
_entity.type
_entity.pdbx_description
1 polymer ?
#
loop_
_entity_poly.entity_id
_entity_poly.type
_entity_poly.pdbx_seq_one_letter_code
_entity_poly.pdbx_strand_id
1 'polypeptide(L)'
;MSAVKTIRPGGCSDAKNGEKDTDQSGNKKESESAECPDCDRSAEKRSDHIVCSVHLELPQSRRRKLILHVDLNNTILVSDAVTKQGTVAALDYFLSTATWGRVNRQGSWEWLSDVPSLLPPCQGAVTYYSQFGRVQDFTGTAGQRFCGVLKEHLSLLEWRGEEDEELAVRGEDGRLYHWILPAFFQLLQALESQHREFCVVFRTFGTDLARVLGAMQRVLREGAHPLFTGLQALPMPLNPTPGRIRCSKKNVVLSRGSERVSTRGDERSLYRYFSDLQGLGGFQDHFDWWAHNSYSNLGGKPIWIDPSDPEVQHIFIDDNIRLNDEDTIVNPKVFLGKAGTQTRTALTSELYDVNLVQTDLLTAISDHNYFSERIRICEENYEKYLNKEDG
;
A
#
# COMPACT_ATOMS: atom_id res chain seq x y z
N MET A 1 18.52 -10.42 13.63
CA MET A 1 18.74 -9.96 15.02
C MET A 1 18.68 -8.44 15.08
N SER A 2 17.58 -7.87 15.55
CA SER A 2 17.60 -6.74 16.50
C SER A 2 16.16 -6.47 16.93
N ALA A 3 15.81 -7.11 18.05
CA ALA A 3 14.60 -6.80 18.80
C ALA A 3 14.79 -5.44 19.51
N VAL A 4 13.74 -4.65 19.44
CA VAL A 4 13.52 -3.34 20.06
C VAL A 4 14.06 -3.28 21.51
N LYS A 5 15.07 -2.44 21.76
CA LYS A 5 15.39 -1.94 23.11
C LYS A 5 14.80 -0.55 23.26
N THR A 6 13.77 -0.44 24.10
CA THR A 6 13.14 0.85 24.45
C THR A 6 13.79 1.36 25.74
N ILE A 7 14.38 2.55 25.72
CA ILE A 7 14.82 3.27 26.93
C ILE A 7 14.03 4.59 27.02
N ARG A 8 13.49 4.87 28.21
CA ARG A 8 12.65 6.03 28.54
C ARG A 8 13.45 7.34 28.50
N PRO A 9 12.89 8.48 28.04
CA PRO A 9 13.54 9.78 28.18
C PRO A 9 13.17 10.44 29.51
N GLY A 10 14.18 11.00 30.18
CA GLY A 10 14.03 11.89 31.32
C GLY A 10 14.30 13.35 30.93
N GLY A 11 13.46 14.25 31.43
CA GLY A 11 13.84 15.55 32.02
C GLY A 11 14.51 16.63 31.16
N CYS A 12 13.68 17.55 30.66
CA CYS A 12 13.68 19.01 30.85
C CYS A 12 15.01 19.82 30.74
N SER A 13 15.03 20.84 29.84
CA SER A 13 15.24 22.25 30.22
C SER A 13 15.16 23.21 29.02
N ASP A 14 14.54 24.36 29.27
CA ASP A 14 14.24 25.50 28.41
C ASP A 14 15.44 26.20 27.73
N ALA A 15 15.18 26.82 26.57
CA ALA A 15 15.77 28.11 26.22
C ALA A 15 14.91 28.87 25.18
N LYS A 16 14.68 30.15 25.48
CA LYS A 16 13.87 31.15 24.75
C LYS A 16 14.67 31.90 23.67
N ASN A 17 13.90 32.68 22.89
CA ASN A 17 14.23 33.87 22.06
C ASN A 17 14.40 33.55 20.56
N GLY A 18 13.84 34.31 19.60
CA GLY A 18 13.05 35.53 19.62
C GLY A 18 12.85 36.03 18.17
N GLU A 19 11.65 36.53 17.88
CA GLU A 19 11.34 37.72 17.04
C GLU A 19 12.28 38.15 15.89
N LYS A 20 11.78 38.20 14.64
CA LYS A 20 11.30 39.45 13.99
C LYS A 20 10.88 39.31 12.51
N ASP A 21 9.86 40.11 12.21
CA ASP A 21 9.21 40.51 10.96
C ASP A 21 10.10 40.95 9.77
N THR A 22 9.56 40.79 8.56
CA THR A 22 9.27 41.83 7.51
C THR A 22 8.84 41.08 6.25
N ASP A 23 7.59 41.11 5.76
CA ASP A 23 6.79 42.16 5.12
C ASP A 23 7.14 42.50 3.64
N GLN A 24 6.06 42.62 2.86
CA GLN A 24 5.88 43.30 1.55
C GLN A 24 6.17 42.62 0.18
N SER A 25 5.06 42.16 -0.42
CA SER A 25 4.38 42.71 -1.64
C SER A 25 5.13 42.93 -2.96
N GLY A 26 4.53 42.46 -4.06
CA GLY A 26 4.87 42.86 -5.44
C GLY A 26 3.88 42.31 -6.48
N ASN A 27 3.17 43.19 -7.18
CA ASN A 27 1.93 42.98 -7.93
C ASN A 27 2.13 42.80 -9.46
N LYS A 28 1.09 42.32 -10.16
CA LYS A 28 0.72 42.52 -11.61
C LYS A 28 1.53 41.75 -12.68
N LYS A 29 1.02 41.31 -13.84
CA LYS A 29 -0.22 41.55 -14.66
C LYS A 29 -0.26 40.46 -15.77
N GLU A 30 -1.34 39.72 -15.96
CA GLU A 30 -2.32 39.80 -17.08
C GLU A 30 -1.82 40.21 -18.49
N SER A 31 -2.05 39.33 -19.48
CA SER A 31 -2.60 39.69 -20.80
C SER A 31 -3.20 38.48 -21.54
N GLU A 32 -4.53 38.51 -21.70
CA GLU A 32 -5.39 37.96 -22.77
C GLU A 32 -4.84 38.28 -24.19
N SER A 33 -5.26 37.76 -25.35
CA SER A 33 -6.31 36.88 -25.92
C SER A 33 -5.99 36.76 -27.43
N ALA A 34 -6.60 35.83 -28.17
CA ALA A 34 -7.29 36.09 -29.46
C ALA A 34 -7.54 34.81 -30.28
N GLU A 35 -8.72 34.78 -30.87
CA GLU A 35 -9.44 33.67 -31.50
C GLU A 35 -9.14 33.45 -33.01
N CYS A 36 -9.69 32.32 -33.49
CA CYS A 36 -9.93 31.78 -34.84
C CYS A 36 -10.42 32.78 -35.94
N PRO A 37 -10.38 32.46 -37.26
CA PRO A 37 -11.42 31.58 -37.85
C PRO A 37 -11.10 30.76 -39.13
N ASP A 38 -11.88 29.68 -39.27
CA ASP A 38 -12.48 29.00 -40.45
C ASP A 38 -12.14 29.43 -41.90
N CYS A 39 -11.91 28.42 -42.76
CA CYS A 39 -12.52 28.39 -44.10
C CYS A 39 -12.68 26.98 -44.70
N ASP A 40 -13.94 26.73 -45.08
CA ASP A 40 -14.56 25.63 -45.81
C ASP A 40 -14.02 25.42 -47.25
N ARG A 41 -14.01 24.16 -47.73
CA ARG A 41 -14.20 23.80 -49.16
C ARG A 41 -14.43 22.29 -49.37
N SER A 42 -15.66 21.99 -49.72
CA SER A 42 -16.24 20.79 -50.33
C SER A 42 -15.52 20.20 -51.56
N ALA A 43 -15.49 18.87 -51.67
CA ALA A 43 -15.46 18.12 -52.94
C ALA A 43 -15.99 16.68 -52.77
N GLU A 44 -16.58 16.14 -53.83
CA GLU A 44 -17.59 15.08 -53.87
C GLU A 44 -17.10 13.61 -53.83
N LYS A 45 -18.04 12.74 -53.38
CA LYS A 45 -18.39 11.37 -53.84
C LYS A 45 -17.28 10.32 -54.02
N ARG A 46 -17.40 9.25 -53.22
CA ARG A 46 -17.50 7.86 -53.73
C ARG A 46 -18.25 6.98 -52.72
N SER A 47 -19.30 6.34 -53.22
CA SER A 47 -20.10 5.34 -52.53
C SER A 47 -19.42 4.00 -52.74
N ASP A 48 -18.85 3.42 -51.68
CA ASP A 48 -18.47 2.02 -51.64
C ASP A 48 -19.18 1.36 -50.45
N HIS A 49 -19.95 0.31 -50.75
CA HIS A 49 -20.64 -0.53 -49.79
C HIS A 49 -19.63 -1.15 -48.82
N ILE A 50 -19.61 -0.65 -47.57
CA ILE A 50 -18.96 -1.34 -46.47
C ILE A 50 -19.95 -2.37 -45.93
N VAL A 51 -19.68 -3.63 -46.24
CA VAL A 51 -20.25 -4.78 -45.53
C VAL A 51 -19.86 -4.62 -44.07
N CYS A 52 -20.84 -4.47 -43.17
CA CYS A 52 -20.64 -4.57 -41.73
C CYS A 52 -19.96 -5.91 -41.42
N SER A 53 -18.64 -5.90 -41.23
CA SER A 53 -17.97 -6.96 -40.52
C SER A 53 -18.42 -6.84 -39.07
N VAL A 54 -19.33 -7.72 -38.68
CA VAL A 54 -19.60 -8.00 -37.29
C VAL A 54 -18.24 -8.34 -36.69
N HIS A 55 -17.70 -7.45 -35.87
CA HIS A 55 -16.59 -7.79 -34.99
C HIS A 55 -17.16 -8.87 -34.07
N LEU A 56 -16.88 -10.13 -34.42
CA LEU A 56 -16.90 -11.22 -33.46
C LEU A 56 -15.87 -10.82 -32.41
N GLU A 57 -16.35 -10.16 -31.35
CA GLU A 57 -15.61 -10.03 -30.12
C GLU A 57 -15.26 -11.46 -29.70
N LEU A 58 -13.98 -11.81 -29.86
CA LEU A 58 -13.41 -12.96 -29.19
C LEU A 58 -13.83 -12.84 -27.72
N PRO A 59 -14.32 -13.92 -27.07
CA PRO A 59 -14.66 -13.85 -25.66
C PRO A 59 -13.43 -13.32 -24.93
N GLN A 60 -13.53 -12.11 -24.36
CA GLN A 60 -12.54 -11.68 -23.38
C GLN A 60 -12.53 -12.80 -22.34
N SER A 61 -11.36 -13.42 -22.15
CA SER A 61 -11.20 -14.39 -21.06
C SER A 61 -11.71 -13.70 -19.80
N ARG A 62 -12.63 -14.37 -19.08
CA ARG A 62 -13.24 -13.81 -17.88
C ARG A 62 -12.09 -13.44 -16.92
N ARG A 63 -11.93 -12.15 -16.61
CA ARG A 63 -10.87 -11.71 -15.69
C ARG A 63 -11.19 -12.22 -14.28
N ARG A 64 -10.26 -12.93 -13.63
CA ARG A 64 -10.39 -13.45 -12.25
C ARG A 64 -10.82 -12.35 -11.28
N LYS A 65 -11.75 -12.56 -10.36
CA LYS A 65 -12.01 -11.62 -9.27
C LYS A 65 -10.72 -11.33 -8.48
N LEU A 66 -10.48 -10.07 -8.14
CA LEU A 66 -9.33 -9.67 -7.33
C LEU A 66 -9.68 -9.62 -5.85
N ILE A 67 -8.91 -10.31 -5.01
CA ILE A 67 -8.95 -10.15 -3.56
C ILE A 67 -7.69 -9.43 -3.12
N LEU A 68 -7.80 -8.14 -2.83
CA LEU A 68 -6.70 -7.26 -2.46
C LEU A 68 -6.57 -7.22 -0.94
N HIS A 69 -5.55 -7.89 -0.41
CA HIS A 69 -5.16 -7.79 0.99
C HIS A 69 -4.23 -6.60 1.14
N VAL A 70 -4.67 -5.54 1.82
CA VAL A 70 -3.94 -4.26 1.86
C VAL A 70 -3.55 -3.98 3.29
N ASP A 71 -2.24 -3.92 3.56
CA ASP A 71 -1.75 -3.43 4.84
C ASP A 71 -2.06 -1.93 5.04
N LEU A 72 -2.03 -1.47 6.28
CA LEU A 72 -2.34 -0.09 6.63
C LEU A 72 -1.08 0.79 6.74
N ASN A 73 -0.28 0.61 7.78
CA ASN A 73 0.79 1.53 8.15
C ASN A 73 1.95 1.46 7.14
N ASN A 74 2.46 2.61 6.69
CA ASN A 74 3.44 2.75 5.60
C ASN A 74 3.04 2.11 4.26
N THR A 75 1.82 1.58 4.14
CA THR A 75 1.26 1.04 2.90
C THR A 75 0.24 2.01 2.32
N ILE A 76 -0.87 2.27 3.03
CA ILE A 76 -1.85 3.30 2.65
C ILE A 76 -1.97 4.42 3.69
N LEU A 77 -1.33 4.30 4.85
CA LEU A 77 -1.29 5.31 5.90
C LEU A 77 0.16 5.76 6.12
N VAL A 78 0.42 7.06 6.08
CA VAL A 78 1.74 7.62 6.44
C VAL A 78 1.74 7.99 7.92
N SER A 79 1.59 6.98 8.77
CA SER A 79 1.63 7.10 10.23
C SER A 79 1.77 5.72 10.86
N ASP A 80 2.29 5.67 12.08
CA ASP A 80 2.40 4.43 12.84
C ASP A 80 1.88 4.65 14.27
N ALA A 81 0.67 4.16 14.53
CA ALA A 81 0.04 4.26 15.85
C ALA A 81 0.75 3.38 16.90
N VAL A 82 1.39 2.28 16.49
CA VAL A 82 2.11 1.36 17.41
C VAL A 82 3.37 2.04 17.93
N THR A 83 4.12 2.69 17.04
CA THR A 83 5.33 3.42 17.43
C THR A 83 5.10 4.90 17.73
N LYS A 84 3.85 5.36 17.70
CA LYS A 84 3.40 6.73 17.97
C LYS A 84 4.08 7.77 17.07
N GLN A 85 4.27 7.44 15.80
CA GLN A 85 4.77 8.37 14.78
C GLN A 85 3.61 9.03 14.05
N GLY A 86 3.60 10.35 14.04
CA GLY A 86 2.82 11.13 13.09
C GLY A 86 3.47 11.12 11.70
N THR A 87 2.88 11.85 10.77
CA THR A 87 3.22 11.78 9.36
C THR A 87 4.66 12.18 9.04
N VAL A 88 5.18 13.21 9.70
CA VAL A 88 6.55 13.68 9.46
C VAL A 88 7.53 12.62 9.96
N ALA A 89 7.34 12.13 11.19
CA ALA A 89 8.25 11.14 11.76
C ALA A 89 8.17 9.77 11.08
N ALA A 90 7.00 9.38 10.56
CA ALA A 90 6.83 8.11 9.84
C ALA A 90 7.54 8.15 8.49
N LEU A 91 7.40 9.24 7.72
CA LEU A 91 8.07 9.39 6.43
C LEU A 91 9.59 9.57 6.59
N ASP A 92 10.04 10.34 7.58
CA ASP A 92 11.46 10.47 7.92
C ASP A 92 12.08 9.13 8.33
N TYR A 93 11.34 8.34 9.11
CA TYR A 93 11.73 6.96 9.43
C TYR A 93 11.81 6.07 8.20
N PHE A 94 10.81 6.10 7.31
CA PHE A 94 10.81 5.34 6.07
C PHE A 94 12.09 5.61 5.25
N LEU A 95 12.51 6.87 5.13
CA LEU A 95 13.74 7.24 4.42
C LEU A 95 14.98 6.55 5.01
N SER A 96 15.07 6.38 6.33
CA SER A 96 16.19 5.64 6.94
C SER A 96 16.22 4.15 6.53
N THR A 97 15.07 3.58 6.16
CA THR A 97 14.93 2.19 5.71
C THR A 97 15.16 2.02 4.20
N ALA A 98 15.04 3.10 3.42
CA ALA A 98 15.18 3.10 1.97
C ALA A 98 16.46 3.79 1.47
N THR A 99 17.39 4.15 2.37
CA THR A 99 18.65 4.82 2.02
C THR A 99 19.84 3.94 2.36
N TRP A 100 20.82 3.92 1.45
CA TRP A 100 21.83 2.86 1.39
C TRP A 100 23.24 3.38 1.59
N GLY A 101 24.03 2.61 2.34
CA GLY A 101 25.44 2.87 2.54
C GLY A 101 26.21 1.63 2.94
N ARG A 102 27.45 1.85 3.38
CA ARG A 102 28.33 0.82 3.93
C ARG A 102 29.25 1.41 4.97
N VAL A 103 29.77 0.56 5.85
CA VAL A 103 30.89 0.93 6.72
C VAL A 103 32.19 0.69 5.95
N ASN A 104 32.99 1.75 5.79
CA ASN A 104 34.28 1.68 5.11
C ASN A 104 35.34 0.98 5.99
N ARG A 105 36.55 0.78 5.45
CA ARG A 105 37.64 0.09 6.18
C ARG A 105 38.08 0.81 7.45
N GLN A 106 37.82 2.11 7.55
CA GLN A 106 38.10 2.94 8.72
C GLN A 106 36.96 2.92 9.76
N GLY A 107 35.90 2.13 9.53
CA GLY A 107 34.75 2.07 10.43
C GLY A 107 33.76 3.23 10.29
N SER A 108 33.91 4.08 9.27
CA SER A 108 33.03 5.23 9.03
C SER A 108 31.93 4.92 8.01
N TRP A 109 30.76 5.53 8.18
CA TRP A 109 29.65 5.39 7.24
C TRP A 109 29.94 6.12 5.92
N GLU A 110 29.70 5.43 4.82
CA GLU A 110 29.79 5.94 3.45
C GLU A 110 28.45 5.71 2.74
N TRP A 111 27.84 6.78 2.24
CA TRP A 111 26.61 6.70 1.45
C TRP A 111 26.92 6.14 0.06
N LEU A 112 26.08 5.22 -0.41
CA LEU A 112 26.22 4.56 -1.72
C LEU A 112 25.26 5.12 -2.76
N SER A 113 24.24 5.87 -2.33
CA SER A 113 23.26 6.51 -3.21
C SER A 113 22.75 7.80 -2.56
N ASP A 114 22.44 8.78 -3.39
CA ASP A 114 21.70 10.00 -3.01
C ASP A 114 20.20 9.88 -3.32
N VAL A 115 19.77 8.76 -3.90
CA VAL A 115 18.37 8.46 -4.22
C VAL A 115 17.90 7.28 -3.35
N PRO A 116 16.81 7.43 -2.58
CA PRO A 116 16.20 6.32 -1.87
C PRO A 116 15.70 5.22 -2.83
N SER A 117 15.78 3.98 -2.41
CA SER A 117 15.30 2.83 -3.18
C SER A 117 14.89 1.68 -2.27
N LEU A 118 13.89 0.91 -2.69
CA LEU A 118 13.52 -0.33 -1.97
C LEU A 118 14.58 -1.42 -2.08
N LEU A 119 15.31 -1.44 -3.20
CA LEU A 119 16.34 -2.43 -3.48
C LEU A 119 17.73 -1.85 -3.24
N PRO A 120 18.70 -2.68 -2.78
CA PRO A 120 20.07 -2.26 -2.62
C PRO A 120 20.67 -1.86 -3.97
N PRO A 121 21.45 -0.76 -4.05
CA PRO A 121 22.11 -0.35 -5.29
C PRO A 121 23.23 -1.32 -5.72
N CYS A 122 23.79 -2.09 -4.78
CA CYS A 122 24.82 -3.09 -5.05
C CYS A 122 24.92 -4.14 -3.93
N GLN A 123 25.63 -5.24 -4.20
CA GLN A 123 25.87 -6.28 -3.22
C GLN A 123 26.64 -5.74 -2.00
N GLY A 124 26.19 -6.07 -0.80
CA GLY A 124 26.81 -5.65 0.46
C GLY A 124 26.41 -4.24 0.92
N ALA A 125 25.59 -3.52 0.15
CA ALA A 125 24.92 -2.33 0.65
C ALA A 125 23.97 -2.69 1.80
N VAL A 126 23.95 -1.86 2.83
CA VAL A 126 23.03 -1.98 3.96
C VAL A 126 22.25 -0.68 4.10
N THR A 127 21.02 -0.76 4.59
CA THR A 127 20.23 0.44 4.84
C THR A 127 20.75 1.15 6.08
N TYR A 128 20.59 2.47 6.17
CA TYR A 128 20.99 3.22 7.36
C TYR A 128 20.32 2.65 8.62
N TYR A 129 19.02 2.35 8.53
CA TYR A 129 18.26 1.70 9.59
C TYR A 129 18.84 0.34 10.01
N SER A 130 19.18 -0.54 9.06
CA SER A 130 19.72 -1.86 9.43
C SER A 130 21.07 -1.77 10.15
N GLN A 131 21.86 -0.73 9.87
CA GLN A 131 23.18 -0.52 10.46
C GLN A 131 23.11 0.16 11.84
N PHE A 132 22.25 1.17 12.00
CA PHE A 132 22.23 2.04 13.18
C PHE A 132 20.94 1.93 14.02
N GLY A 133 19.95 1.19 13.53
CA GLY A 133 18.62 1.13 14.10
C GLY A 133 17.82 2.39 13.84
N ARG A 134 16.77 2.57 14.63
CA ARG A 134 15.88 3.73 14.52
C ARG A 134 16.57 4.99 15.02
N VAL A 135 16.54 6.03 14.19
CA VAL A 135 17.02 7.38 14.53
C VAL A 135 15.83 8.33 14.51
N GLN A 136 15.77 9.20 15.51
CA GLN A 136 14.81 10.31 15.54
C GLN A 136 15.38 11.46 14.71
N ASP A 137 14.55 12.07 13.86
CA ASP A 137 14.97 13.18 12.99
C ASP A 137 16.18 12.81 12.11
N PHE A 138 16.02 11.73 11.35
CA PHE A 138 17.04 11.19 10.46
C PHE A 138 17.49 12.25 9.46
N THR A 139 16.56 12.91 8.78
CA THR A 139 16.89 13.95 7.79
C THR A 139 17.36 15.27 8.41
N GLY A 140 17.11 15.54 9.70
CA GLY A 140 17.76 16.65 10.40
C GLY A 140 19.20 16.34 10.81
N THR A 141 19.57 15.05 10.91
CA THR A 141 20.86 14.60 11.45
C THR A 141 21.72 13.87 10.40
N ALA A 142 21.78 12.54 10.42
CA ALA A 142 22.68 11.76 9.59
C ALA A 142 22.25 11.74 8.10
N GLY A 143 20.95 11.89 7.85
CA GLY A 143 20.30 11.81 6.55
C GLY A 143 20.05 13.16 5.88
N GLN A 144 20.76 14.24 6.25
CA GLN A 144 20.54 15.61 5.73
C GLN A 144 20.41 15.71 4.20
N ARG A 145 21.15 14.89 3.47
CA ARG A 145 21.07 14.83 2.00
C ARG A 145 19.68 14.45 1.46
N PHE A 146 18.88 13.73 2.25
CA PHE A 146 17.53 13.28 1.89
C PHE A 146 16.44 14.23 2.40
N CYS A 147 16.79 15.34 3.05
CA CYS A 147 15.83 16.34 3.54
C CYS A 147 14.97 16.93 2.39
N GLY A 148 15.55 17.07 1.20
CA GLY A 148 14.79 17.48 0.00
C GLY A 148 13.66 16.51 -0.34
N VAL A 149 13.95 15.21 -0.31
CA VAL A 149 12.96 14.15 -0.56
C VAL A 149 11.84 14.18 0.47
N LEU A 150 12.17 14.33 1.76
CA LEU A 150 11.16 14.45 2.81
C LEU A 150 10.22 15.62 2.56
N LYS A 151 10.77 16.82 2.31
CA LYS A 151 9.99 18.04 2.07
C LYS A 151 9.09 17.94 0.85
N GLU A 152 9.61 17.41 -0.25
CA GLU A 152 8.86 17.18 -1.48
C GLU A 152 7.65 16.28 -1.21
N HIS A 153 7.86 15.12 -0.59
CA HIS A 153 6.81 14.13 -0.37
C HIS A 153 5.78 14.58 0.69
N LEU A 154 6.20 15.32 1.72
CA LEU A 154 5.25 15.97 2.64
C LEU A 154 4.37 16.98 1.92
N SER A 155 4.92 17.75 0.97
CA SER A 155 4.13 18.72 0.20
C SER A 155 3.06 18.08 -0.68
N LEU A 156 3.33 16.86 -1.19
CA LEU A 156 2.39 16.06 -1.97
C LEU A 156 1.30 15.41 -1.09
N LEU A 157 1.63 15.11 0.18
CA LEU A 157 0.69 14.59 1.18
C LEU A 157 -0.21 15.66 1.81
N GLU A 158 0.06 16.95 1.59
CA GLU A 158 -0.60 18.04 2.31
C GLU A 158 -2.11 18.06 2.03
N TRP A 159 -2.91 18.05 3.10
CA TRP A 159 -4.36 18.15 3.02
C TRP A 159 -4.76 19.62 2.83
N ARG A 160 -5.38 19.91 1.68
CA ARG A 160 -5.79 21.28 1.31
C ARG A 160 -7.28 21.58 1.53
N GLY A 161 -8.03 20.63 2.08
CA GLY A 161 -9.44 20.81 2.43
C GLY A 161 -9.63 21.45 3.81
N GLU A 162 -10.89 21.62 4.22
CA GLU A 162 -11.22 21.91 5.62
C GLU A 162 -10.74 20.76 6.52
N GLU A 163 -10.38 21.07 7.76
CA GLU A 163 -9.90 20.06 8.71
C GLU A 163 -10.94 18.95 8.90
N ASP A 164 -10.54 17.71 8.65
CA ASP A 164 -11.39 16.53 8.82
C ASP A 164 -10.68 15.53 9.73
N GLU A 165 -11.28 15.23 10.89
CA GLU A 165 -10.68 14.38 11.92
C GLU A 165 -10.51 12.91 11.49
N GLU A 166 -11.26 12.47 10.47
CA GLU A 166 -11.19 11.10 9.96
C GLU A 166 -10.34 10.96 8.70
N LEU A 167 -10.32 11.97 7.83
CA LEU A 167 -9.61 11.90 6.54
C LEU A 167 -8.26 12.61 6.54
N ALA A 168 -8.04 13.50 7.50
CA ALA A 168 -6.77 14.19 7.68
C ALA A 168 -6.11 13.83 9.01
N VAL A 169 -4.82 14.11 9.09
CA VAL A 169 -4.03 13.99 10.32
C VAL A 169 -3.10 15.18 10.43
N ARG A 170 -2.98 15.73 11.65
CA ARG A 170 -2.03 16.80 11.95
C ARG A 170 -0.65 16.21 12.20
N GLY A 171 0.33 16.60 11.39
CA GLY A 171 1.72 16.20 11.58
C GLY A 171 2.40 16.98 12.70
N GLU A 172 3.62 16.54 13.02
CA GLU A 172 4.45 17.14 14.06
C GLU A 172 4.85 18.59 13.75
N ASP A 173 4.83 18.99 12.48
CA ASP A 173 5.09 20.35 12.02
C ASP A 173 3.84 21.26 12.05
N GLY A 174 2.70 20.74 12.53
CA GLY A 174 1.43 21.46 12.65
C GLY A 174 0.60 21.49 11.37
N ARG A 175 1.10 21.00 10.23
CA ARG A 175 0.33 20.92 8.98
C ARG A 175 -0.64 19.75 8.99
N LEU A 176 -1.65 19.82 8.11
CA LEU A 176 -2.58 18.73 7.88
C LEU A 176 -2.13 17.92 6.67
N TYR A 177 -2.23 16.60 6.79
CA TYR A 177 -1.89 15.64 5.74
C TYR A 177 -3.04 14.69 5.47
N HIS A 178 -3.12 14.17 4.25
CA HIS A 178 -3.99 13.04 3.93
C HIS A 178 -3.68 11.87 4.87
N TRP A 179 -4.67 11.36 5.59
CA TRP A 179 -4.46 10.23 6.49
C TRP A 179 -4.36 8.91 5.72
N ILE A 180 -5.23 8.72 4.71
CA ILE A 180 -5.14 7.64 3.72
C ILE A 180 -4.58 8.22 2.42
N LEU A 181 -3.61 7.54 1.81
CA LEU A 181 -2.96 7.97 0.58
C LEU A 181 -3.97 8.20 -0.55
N PRO A 182 -3.88 9.33 -1.29
CA PRO A 182 -4.68 9.58 -2.49
C PRO A 182 -4.64 8.45 -3.52
N ALA A 183 -3.48 7.81 -3.70
CA ALA A 183 -3.32 6.70 -4.64
C ALA A 183 -4.23 5.49 -4.33
N PHE A 184 -4.61 5.28 -3.06
CA PHE A 184 -5.55 4.21 -2.70
C PHE A 184 -6.98 4.52 -3.15
N PHE A 185 -7.42 5.77 -3.04
CA PHE A 185 -8.72 6.18 -3.57
C PHE A 185 -8.77 6.15 -5.10
N GLN A 186 -7.68 6.56 -5.75
CA GLN A 186 -7.51 6.44 -7.21
C GLN A 186 -7.60 4.98 -7.66
N LEU A 187 -7.03 4.04 -6.90
CA LEU A 187 -7.18 2.61 -7.18
C LEU A 187 -8.65 2.18 -7.19
N LEU A 188 -9.43 2.55 -6.17
CA LEU A 188 -10.84 2.18 -6.09
C LEU A 188 -11.63 2.71 -7.30
N GLN A 189 -11.40 3.96 -7.68
CA GLN A 189 -12.00 4.55 -8.89
C GLN A 189 -11.58 3.81 -10.16
N ALA A 190 -10.30 3.48 -10.29
CA ALA A 190 -9.77 2.79 -11.47
C ALA A 190 -10.41 1.40 -11.63
N LEU A 191 -10.45 0.60 -10.57
CA LEU A 191 -11.05 -0.74 -10.61
C LEU A 191 -12.54 -0.70 -10.97
N GLU A 192 -13.29 0.23 -10.38
CA GLU A 192 -14.72 0.42 -10.68
C GLU A 192 -14.95 0.92 -12.11
N SER A 193 -14.14 1.86 -12.61
CA SER A 193 -14.22 2.35 -13.99
C SER A 193 -13.92 1.27 -15.03
N GLN A 194 -13.16 0.25 -14.66
CA GLN A 194 -12.86 -0.93 -15.48
C GLN A 194 -13.91 -2.03 -15.33
N HIS A 195 -14.97 -1.81 -14.54
CA HIS A 195 -15.96 -2.82 -14.15
C HIS A 195 -15.30 -4.09 -13.61
N ARG A 196 -14.21 -3.92 -12.86
CA ARG A 196 -13.45 -5.04 -12.30
C ARG A 196 -14.24 -5.63 -11.13
N GLU A 197 -14.37 -6.95 -11.09
CA GLU A 197 -14.83 -7.63 -9.89
C GLU A 197 -13.69 -7.68 -8.86
N PHE A 198 -13.86 -7.04 -7.70
CA PHE A 198 -12.84 -7.04 -6.65
C PHE A 198 -13.41 -6.97 -5.22
N CYS A 199 -12.55 -7.28 -4.25
CA CYS A 199 -12.76 -7.05 -2.82
C CYS A 199 -11.46 -6.52 -2.20
N VAL A 200 -11.57 -5.56 -1.29
CA VAL A 200 -10.46 -5.08 -0.47
C VAL A 200 -10.61 -5.59 0.96
N VAL A 201 -9.56 -6.27 1.42
CA VAL A 201 -9.42 -6.77 2.77
C VAL A 201 -8.29 -6.01 3.45
N PHE A 202 -8.62 -5.02 4.27
CA PHE A 202 -7.64 -4.33 5.09
C PHE A 202 -7.02 -5.30 6.10
N ARG A 203 -5.69 -5.30 6.19
CA ARG A 203 -4.89 -6.15 7.08
C ARG A 203 -4.04 -5.26 7.96
N THR A 204 -3.91 -5.59 9.24
CA THR A 204 -3.00 -4.84 10.12
C THR A 204 -2.70 -5.65 11.36
N PHE A 205 -1.47 -5.56 11.86
CA PHE A 205 -1.16 -6.00 13.22
C PHE A 205 -1.56 -4.97 14.29
N GLY A 206 -1.73 -3.72 13.90
CA GLY A 206 -2.02 -2.58 14.78
C GLY A 206 -3.50 -2.40 15.10
N THR A 207 -3.86 -1.17 15.46
CA THR A 207 -5.20 -0.81 15.96
C THR A 207 -5.98 0.10 15.02
N ASP A 208 -5.40 0.52 13.90
CA ASP A 208 -5.95 1.56 13.01
C ASP A 208 -7.17 1.08 12.20
N LEU A 209 -7.43 -0.22 12.15
CA LEU A 209 -8.48 -0.82 11.32
C LEU A 209 -9.86 -0.19 11.53
N ALA A 210 -10.28 0.04 12.78
CA ALA A 210 -11.59 0.60 13.07
C ALA A 210 -11.74 2.03 12.50
N ARG A 211 -10.68 2.85 12.62
CA ARG A 211 -10.67 4.22 12.10
C ARG A 211 -10.65 4.22 10.57
N VAL A 212 -9.92 3.30 9.93
CA VAL A 212 -9.92 3.16 8.45
C VAL A 212 -11.30 2.78 7.94
N LEU A 213 -11.99 1.84 8.59
CA LEU A 213 -13.36 1.48 8.20
C LEU A 213 -14.35 2.65 8.39
N GLY A 214 -14.20 3.45 9.44
CA GLY A 214 -14.97 4.69 9.63
C GLY A 214 -14.75 5.72 8.52
N ALA A 215 -13.47 6.01 8.22
CA ALA A 215 -13.09 6.91 7.13
C ALA A 215 -13.66 6.45 5.77
N MET A 216 -13.53 5.16 5.45
CA MET A 216 -14.10 4.60 4.22
C MET A 216 -15.63 4.68 4.20
N GLN A 217 -16.30 4.54 5.35
CA GLN A 217 -17.75 4.68 5.44
C GLN A 217 -18.20 6.09 5.07
N ARG A 218 -17.52 7.12 5.59
CA ARG A 218 -17.82 8.52 5.24
C ARG A 218 -17.53 8.81 3.78
N VAL A 219 -16.40 8.35 3.24
CA VAL A 219 -16.07 8.55 1.82
C VAL A 219 -17.11 7.92 0.90
N LEU A 220 -17.52 6.68 1.17
CA LEU A 220 -18.47 5.95 0.32
C LEU A 220 -19.93 6.37 0.48
N ARG A 221 -20.32 6.95 1.62
CA ARG A 221 -21.73 7.37 1.86
C ARG A 221 -21.97 8.86 1.67
N GLU A 222 -20.99 9.68 2.03
CA GLU A 222 -21.13 11.14 2.12
C GLU A 222 -20.31 11.85 1.03
N GLY A 223 -19.45 11.13 0.29
CA GLY A 223 -18.54 11.74 -0.68
C GLY A 223 -17.52 12.67 -0.03
N ALA A 224 -17.17 12.41 1.24
CA ALA A 224 -16.44 13.34 2.11
C ALA A 224 -15.00 13.68 1.65
N HIS A 225 -14.39 12.92 0.73
CA HIS A 225 -13.03 13.21 0.27
C HIS A 225 -13.03 14.28 -0.83
N PRO A 226 -12.34 15.43 -0.66
CA PRO A 226 -12.42 16.58 -1.57
C PRO A 226 -11.92 16.28 -2.99
N LEU A 227 -10.90 15.42 -3.12
CA LEU A 227 -10.35 15.01 -4.42
C LEU A 227 -11.10 13.83 -5.06
N PHE A 228 -11.93 13.10 -4.31
CA PHE A 228 -12.52 11.83 -4.73
C PHE A 228 -14.02 11.77 -4.45
N THR A 229 -14.73 12.87 -4.70
CA THR A 229 -16.18 13.01 -4.45
C THR A 229 -17.03 12.02 -5.25
N GLY A 230 -16.51 11.49 -6.36
CA GLY A 230 -17.17 10.48 -7.18
C GLY A 230 -17.26 9.09 -6.55
N LEU A 231 -16.49 8.80 -5.48
CA LEU A 231 -16.50 7.49 -4.83
C LEU A 231 -17.86 7.11 -4.22
N GLN A 232 -18.67 8.10 -3.80
CA GLN A 232 -20.01 7.84 -3.26
C GLN A 232 -20.99 7.22 -4.26
N ALA A 233 -20.72 7.38 -5.56
CA ALA A 233 -21.55 6.83 -6.62
C ALA A 233 -21.22 5.36 -6.92
N LEU A 234 -20.16 4.81 -6.30
CA LEU A 234 -19.70 3.46 -6.56
C LEU A 234 -20.49 2.46 -5.69
N PRO A 235 -21.05 1.39 -6.26
CA PRO A 235 -21.86 0.41 -5.55
C PRO A 235 -20.98 -0.57 -4.74
N MET A 236 -20.20 -0.03 -3.81
CA MET A 236 -19.16 -0.74 -3.08
C MET A 236 -19.62 -1.01 -1.64
N PRO A 237 -20.04 -2.26 -1.30
CA PRO A 237 -20.48 -2.54 0.05
C PRO A 237 -19.30 -2.43 1.03
N LEU A 238 -19.55 -1.87 2.22
CA LEU A 238 -18.56 -1.79 3.28
C LEU A 238 -19.08 -2.57 4.50
N ASN A 239 -18.26 -3.48 5.01
CA ASN A 239 -18.47 -4.11 6.30
C ASN A 239 -17.69 -3.34 7.39
N PRO A 240 -18.36 -2.55 8.24
CA PRO A 240 -17.70 -1.73 9.25
C PRO A 240 -17.24 -2.56 10.47
N THR A 241 -17.57 -3.85 10.54
CA THR A 241 -17.23 -4.70 11.70
C THR A 241 -15.81 -5.26 11.55
N PRO A 242 -14.84 -4.85 12.39
CA PRO A 242 -13.48 -5.38 12.33
C PRO A 242 -13.46 -6.87 12.65
N GLY A 243 -12.81 -7.67 11.80
CA GLY A 243 -12.52 -9.05 12.10
C GLY A 243 -11.17 -9.23 12.82
N ARG A 244 -10.88 -10.46 13.23
CA ARG A 244 -9.60 -10.86 13.83
C ARG A 244 -9.12 -12.17 13.23
N ILE A 245 -7.82 -12.26 12.99
CA ILE A 245 -7.13 -13.49 12.58
C ILE A 245 -6.17 -13.88 13.70
N ARG A 246 -6.29 -15.11 14.19
CA ARG A 246 -5.49 -15.65 15.28
C ARG A 246 -4.86 -16.96 14.88
N CYS A 247 -3.53 -16.93 14.77
CA CYS A 247 -2.69 -18.05 14.42
C CYS A 247 -2.28 -18.87 15.66
N SER A 248 -2.04 -20.16 15.44
CA SER A 248 -1.45 -21.08 16.41
C SER A 248 -0.61 -22.12 15.66
N LYS A 249 0.09 -23.00 16.38
CA LYS A 249 0.84 -24.12 15.75
C LYS A 249 -0.05 -25.08 14.96
N LYS A 250 -1.34 -25.14 15.26
CA LYS A 250 -2.26 -26.16 14.71
C LYS A 250 -3.14 -25.65 13.59
N ASN A 251 -3.49 -24.36 13.62
CA ASN A 251 -4.44 -23.77 12.69
C ASN A 251 -4.45 -22.25 12.81
N VAL A 252 -5.05 -21.62 11.79
CA VAL A 252 -5.43 -20.20 11.79
C VAL A 252 -6.95 -20.11 11.99
N VAL A 253 -7.39 -19.18 12.83
CA VAL A 253 -8.80 -18.90 13.08
C VAL A 253 -9.10 -17.46 12.68
N LEU A 254 -10.10 -17.28 11.82
CA LEU A 254 -10.71 -16.00 11.50
C LEU A 254 -12.02 -15.86 12.29
N SER A 255 -12.29 -14.67 12.80
CA SER A 255 -13.55 -14.33 13.47
C SER A 255 -14.02 -12.92 13.13
N ARG A 256 -15.32 -12.73 12.95
CA ARG A 256 -15.96 -11.42 12.73
C ARG A 256 -17.42 -11.49 13.16
N GLY A 257 -17.80 -10.72 14.18
CA GLY A 257 -19.14 -10.86 14.78
C GLY A 257 -19.39 -12.30 15.23
N SER A 258 -20.44 -12.94 14.70
CA SER A 258 -20.76 -14.36 14.92
C SER A 258 -20.04 -15.32 13.97
N GLU A 259 -19.41 -14.82 12.90
CA GLU A 259 -18.68 -15.63 11.92
C GLU A 259 -17.39 -16.15 12.54
N ARG A 260 -17.10 -17.44 12.33
CA ARG A 260 -15.85 -18.07 12.76
C ARG A 260 -15.45 -19.15 11.77
N VAL A 261 -14.27 -19.00 11.16
CA VAL A 261 -13.70 -19.94 10.18
C VAL A 261 -12.32 -20.36 10.63
N SER A 262 -11.93 -21.62 10.40
CA SER A 262 -10.69 -22.17 10.91
C SER A 262 -10.08 -23.17 9.94
N THR A 263 -8.76 -23.10 9.72
CA THR A 263 -8.05 -24.07 8.87
C THR A 263 -8.00 -25.48 9.46
N ARG A 264 -8.36 -25.65 10.73
CA ARG A 264 -8.41 -26.96 11.39
C ARG A 264 -9.38 -27.90 10.64
N GLY A 265 -8.81 -28.93 10.01
CA GLY A 265 -9.56 -29.95 9.26
C GLY A 265 -9.76 -29.62 7.79
N ASP A 266 -9.66 -28.34 7.40
CA ASP A 266 -9.74 -27.89 6.02
C ASP A 266 -8.95 -26.59 5.83
N GLU A 267 -7.75 -26.70 5.26
CA GLU A 267 -6.88 -25.56 4.97
C GLU A 267 -7.49 -24.59 3.95
N ARG A 268 -8.44 -25.05 3.11
CA ARG A 268 -9.14 -24.22 2.12
C ARG A 268 -10.23 -23.33 2.70
N SER A 269 -10.66 -23.59 3.94
CA SER A 269 -11.76 -22.85 4.56
C SER A 269 -11.54 -21.33 4.57
N LEU A 270 -10.32 -20.88 4.90
CA LEU A 270 -9.97 -19.46 4.91
C LEU A 270 -9.81 -18.91 3.49
N TYR A 271 -9.25 -19.69 2.56
CA TYR A 271 -9.19 -19.32 1.13
C TYR A 271 -10.59 -19.02 0.60
N ARG A 272 -11.53 -19.98 0.70
CA ARG A 272 -12.91 -19.80 0.23
C ARG A 272 -13.59 -18.60 0.91
N TYR A 273 -13.42 -18.48 2.23
CA TYR A 273 -13.99 -17.35 2.96
C TYR A 273 -13.52 -16.00 2.40
N PHE A 274 -12.22 -15.83 2.13
CA PHE A 274 -11.72 -14.58 1.54
C PHE A 274 -12.16 -14.41 0.09
N SER A 275 -12.17 -15.48 -0.72
CA SER A 275 -12.65 -15.47 -2.11
C SER A 275 -14.11 -15.01 -2.23
N ASP A 276 -14.93 -15.37 -1.26
CA ASP A 276 -16.36 -15.04 -1.23
C ASP A 276 -16.66 -13.62 -0.73
N LEU A 277 -15.69 -12.92 -0.12
CA LEU A 277 -15.90 -11.55 0.36
C LEU A 277 -16.21 -10.60 -0.79
N GLN A 278 -17.00 -9.57 -0.49
CA GLN A 278 -17.37 -8.52 -1.44
C GLN A 278 -17.11 -7.14 -0.82
N GLY A 279 -16.80 -6.16 -1.68
CA GLY A 279 -16.58 -4.78 -1.28
C GLY A 279 -15.40 -4.63 -0.32
N LEU A 280 -15.57 -3.84 0.75
CA LEU A 280 -14.53 -3.47 1.69
C LEU A 280 -14.78 -4.05 3.08
N GLY A 281 -13.72 -4.51 3.73
CA GLY A 281 -13.72 -4.91 5.13
C GLY A 281 -12.29 -5.15 5.60
N GLY A 282 -12.10 -5.63 6.82
CA GLY A 282 -10.74 -5.94 7.26
C GLY A 282 -10.63 -6.77 8.53
N PHE A 283 -9.40 -7.18 8.79
CA PHE A 283 -9.03 -8.07 9.88
C PHE A 283 -7.76 -7.59 10.57
N GLN A 284 -7.81 -7.58 11.90
CA GLN A 284 -6.61 -7.45 12.71
C GLN A 284 -5.87 -8.80 12.77
N ASP A 285 -4.64 -8.83 12.28
CA ASP A 285 -3.72 -9.94 12.31
C ASP A 285 -3.16 -10.23 13.72
N HIS A 286 -2.44 -11.34 13.87
CA HIS A 286 -1.99 -11.84 15.18
C HIS A 286 -0.59 -11.35 15.54
N PHE A 287 -0.47 -10.10 16.00
CA PHE A 287 0.84 -9.51 16.34
C PHE A 287 1.63 -10.35 17.34
N ASP A 288 0.98 -10.80 18.43
CA ASP A 288 1.64 -11.61 19.45
C ASP A 288 2.24 -12.87 18.83
N TRP A 289 1.54 -13.55 17.93
CA TRP A 289 2.06 -14.72 17.24
C TRP A 289 3.28 -14.38 16.37
N TRP A 290 3.26 -13.26 15.67
CA TRP A 290 4.40 -12.81 14.88
C TRP A 290 5.63 -12.54 15.76
N ALA A 291 5.44 -11.84 16.88
CA ALA A 291 6.49 -11.58 17.87
C ALA A 291 7.06 -12.88 18.49
N HIS A 292 6.19 -13.85 18.82
CA HIS A 292 6.62 -15.16 19.36
C HIS A 292 7.42 -15.99 18.35
N ASN A 293 7.29 -15.72 17.05
CA ASN A 293 8.05 -16.35 15.97
C ASN A 293 9.18 -15.45 15.47
N SER A 294 9.72 -14.61 16.35
CA SER A 294 10.89 -13.76 16.08
C SER A 294 10.72 -12.81 14.89
N TYR A 295 9.49 -12.37 14.62
CA TYR A 295 9.15 -11.52 13.49
C TYR A 295 9.46 -12.13 12.10
N SER A 296 9.64 -13.44 12.02
CA SER A 296 9.86 -14.17 10.75
C SER A 296 8.55 -14.44 10.00
N ASN A 297 8.68 -14.88 8.75
CA ASN A 297 7.55 -15.31 7.92
C ASN A 297 6.69 -16.41 8.57
N LEU A 298 7.24 -17.26 9.44
CA LEU A 298 6.49 -18.30 10.14
C LEU A 298 5.39 -17.72 11.05
N GLY A 299 5.64 -16.52 11.57
CA GLY A 299 4.67 -15.76 12.35
C GLY A 299 3.87 -14.74 11.55
N GLY A 300 4.21 -14.55 10.27
CA GLY A 300 3.68 -13.51 9.41
C GLY A 300 2.18 -13.64 9.10
N LYS A 301 1.65 -12.63 8.41
CA LYS A 301 0.25 -12.57 7.98
C LYS A 301 -0.03 -13.73 7.02
N PRO A 302 -0.93 -14.65 7.36
CA PRO A 302 -1.19 -15.79 6.49
C PRO A 302 -2.01 -15.37 5.28
N ILE A 303 -1.62 -15.88 4.11
CA ILE A 303 -2.32 -15.76 2.83
C ILE A 303 -2.29 -17.11 2.13
N TRP A 304 -3.39 -17.49 1.47
CA TRP A 304 -3.52 -18.70 0.68
C TRP A 304 -3.72 -18.34 -0.78
N ILE A 305 -3.02 -19.05 -1.67
CA ILE A 305 -3.06 -18.89 -3.12
C ILE A 305 -3.38 -20.27 -3.71
N ASP A 306 -4.37 -20.31 -4.58
CA ASP A 306 -4.72 -21.50 -5.36
C ASP A 306 -4.45 -21.25 -6.85
N PRO A 307 -3.32 -21.72 -7.39
CA PRO A 307 -3.03 -21.61 -8.83
C PRO A 307 -4.07 -22.33 -9.70
N SER A 308 -4.83 -23.28 -9.14
CA SER A 308 -5.85 -24.02 -9.87
C SER A 308 -7.22 -23.33 -9.91
N ASP A 309 -7.39 -22.20 -9.22
CA ASP A 309 -8.65 -21.44 -9.23
C ASP A 309 -8.70 -20.51 -10.47
N PRO A 310 -9.60 -20.76 -11.44
CA PRO A 310 -9.71 -19.93 -12.63
C PRO A 310 -10.50 -18.65 -12.38
N GLU A 311 -11.12 -18.49 -11.21
CA GLU A 311 -12.08 -17.44 -10.92
C GLU A 311 -11.51 -16.34 -10.01
N VAL A 312 -10.46 -16.60 -9.22
CA VAL A 312 -9.97 -15.67 -8.20
C VAL A 312 -8.45 -15.53 -8.18
N GLN A 313 -7.95 -14.30 -8.05
CA GLN A 313 -6.55 -14.00 -7.76
C GLN A 313 -6.45 -13.18 -6.47
N HIS A 314 -5.61 -13.61 -5.54
CA HIS A 314 -5.29 -12.87 -4.31
C HIS A 314 -4.01 -12.07 -4.51
N ILE A 315 -4.00 -10.80 -4.10
CA ILE A 315 -2.81 -9.95 -4.10
C ILE A 315 -2.64 -9.35 -2.70
N PHE A 316 -1.47 -9.49 -2.10
CA PHE A 316 -1.12 -8.90 -0.81
C PHE A 316 -0.17 -7.73 -1.03
N ILE A 317 -0.52 -6.56 -0.48
CA ILE A 317 0.23 -5.32 -0.59
C ILE A 317 0.65 -4.90 0.81
N ASP A 318 1.96 -4.79 1.04
CA ASP A 318 2.52 -4.49 2.36
C ASP A 318 3.93 -3.91 2.20
N ASP A 319 4.26 -2.85 2.94
CA ASP A 319 5.58 -2.21 2.90
C ASP A 319 6.68 -3.11 3.45
N ASN A 320 6.36 -4.15 4.23
CA ASN A 320 7.28 -5.08 4.87
C ASN A 320 7.39 -6.45 4.17
N ILE A 321 6.90 -6.57 2.93
CA ILE A 321 7.24 -7.69 2.05
C ILE A 321 8.71 -7.56 1.63
N ARG A 322 9.50 -8.61 1.84
CA ARG A 322 10.94 -8.67 1.50
C ARG A 322 11.23 -9.93 0.69
N LEU A 323 12.18 -9.85 -0.24
CA LEU A 323 12.65 -11.02 -0.99
C LEU A 323 13.38 -12.04 -0.11
N ASN A 324 13.89 -11.62 1.05
CA ASN A 324 14.44 -12.50 2.06
C ASN A 324 13.31 -13.05 2.94
N ASP A 325 13.07 -14.35 2.87
CA ASP A 325 12.01 -15.03 3.63
C ASP A 325 12.21 -15.01 5.15
N GLU A 326 13.44 -14.79 5.63
CA GLU A 326 13.69 -14.64 7.07
C GLU A 326 13.15 -13.33 7.65
N ASP A 327 12.89 -12.34 6.79
CA ASP A 327 12.59 -10.94 7.16
C ASP A 327 11.35 -10.37 6.46
N THR A 328 10.47 -11.24 5.97
CA THR A 328 9.22 -10.85 5.31
C THR A 328 8.02 -11.02 6.24
N ILE A 329 7.07 -10.09 6.14
CA ILE A 329 5.90 -10.01 7.04
C ILE A 329 4.78 -11.01 6.73
N VAL A 330 4.83 -11.67 5.57
CA VAL A 330 3.77 -12.57 5.07
C VAL A 330 4.18 -14.05 5.20
N ASN A 331 3.18 -14.91 5.36
CA ASN A 331 3.33 -16.37 5.35
C ASN A 331 2.53 -16.96 4.18
N PRO A 332 3.08 -16.93 2.94
CA PRO A 332 2.35 -17.34 1.77
C PRO A 332 2.23 -18.87 1.69
N LYS A 333 0.99 -19.35 1.56
CA LYS A 333 0.65 -20.77 1.37
C LYS A 333 0.11 -20.99 -0.04
N VAL A 334 0.70 -21.93 -0.76
CA VAL A 334 0.25 -22.32 -2.12
C VAL A 334 -0.32 -23.73 -2.07
N PHE A 335 -1.54 -23.91 -2.60
CA PHE A 335 -2.16 -25.24 -2.71
C PHE A 335 -1.44 -26.08 -3.79
N LEU A 336 -1.21 -27.37 -3.48
CA LEU A 336 -0.42 -28.26 -4.34
C LEU A 336 -1.23 -29.01 -5.41
N GLY A 337 -2.56 -28.95 -5.35
CA GLY A 337 -3.38 -29.71 -6.30
C GLY A 337 -4.82 -29.22 -6.36
N LYS A 338 -5.46 -29.52 -7.49
CA LYS A 338 -6.86 -29.20 -7.76
C LYS A 338 -7.74 -29.75 -6.65
N ALA A 339 -8.44 -28.87 -5.95
CA ALA A 339 -9.30 -29.18 -4.80
C ALA A 339 -8.62 -29.87 -3.59
N GLY A 340 -7.29 -30.04 -3.58
CA GLY A 340 -6.55 -30.62 -2.46
C GLY A 340 -6.37 -29.65 -1.29
N THR A 341 -6.31 -30.15 -0.06
CA THR A 341 -6.11 -29.33 1.15
C THR A 341 -4.64 -29.15 1.53
N GLN A 342 -3.72 -29.78 0.82
CA GLN A 342 -2.29 -29.67 1.08
C GLN A 342 -1.74 -28.35 0.53
N THR A 343 -0.95 -27.68 1.37
CA THR A 343 -0.25 -26.46 1.01
C THR A 343 1.24 -26.58 1.26
N ARG A 344 2.05 -25.88 0.48
CA ARG A 344 3.44 -25.55 0.82
C ARG A 344 3.56 -24.09 1.21
N THR A 345 4.54 -23.76 2.04
CA THR A 345 4.99 -22.35 2.15
C THR A 345 5.77 -22.01 0.89
N ALA A 346 5.37 -20.98 0.16
CA ALA A 346 6.11 -20.50 -1.00
C ALA A 346 7.23 -19.55 -0.56
N LEU A 347 8.26 -19.43 -1.39
CA LEU A 347 9.27 -18.38 -1.23
C LEU A 347 8.63 -17.04 -1.61
N THR A 348 9.00 -15.96 -0.95
CA THR A 348 8.47 -14.63 -1.30
C THR A 348 8.90 -14.24 -2.72
N SER A 349 10.11 -14.59 -3.12
CA SER A 349 10.64 -14.35 -4.46
C SER A 349 9.86 -15.06 -5.57
N GLU A 350 9.20 -16.18 -5.27
CA GLU A 350 8.33 -16.90 -6.21
C GLU A 350 7.07 -16.09 -6.54
N LEU A 351 6.53 -15.39 -5.55
CA LEU A 351 5.24 -14.71 -5.62
C LEU A 351 5.36 -13.18 -5.70
N TYR A 352 6.59 -12.65 -5.66
CA TYR A 352 6.87 -11.23 -5.75
C TYR A 352 6.43 -10.70 -7.13
N ASP A 353 5.64 -9.63 -7.14
CA ASP A 353 5.00 -9.06 -8.32
C ASP A 353 4.08 -10.02 -9.07
N VAL A 354 3.63 -11.08 -8.40
CA VAL A 354 2.65 -12.07 -8.88
C VAL A 354 1.42 -12.04 -7.96
N ASN A 355 1.64 -12.26 -6.66
CA ASN A 355 0.62 -12.18 -5.60
C ASN A 355 1.08 -11.34 -4.42
N LEU A 356 2.35 -10.93 -4.35
CA LEU A 356 2.93 -10.17 -3.24
C LEU A 356 3.58 -8.89 -3.78
N VAL A 357 3.23 -7.74 -3.20
CA VAL A 357 3.72 -6.42 -3.60
C VAL A 357 4.34 -5.73 -2.40
N GLN A 358 5.63 -5.41 -2.47
CA GLN A 358 6.25 -4.47 -1.54
C GLN A 358 5.84 -3.05 -1.90
N THR A 359 5.25 -2.32 -0.95
CA THR A 359 4.88 -0.92 -1.18
C THR A 359 6.12 -0.03 -1.26
N ASP A 360 6.19 0.76 -2.33
CA ASP A 360 7.10 1.90 -2.45
C ASP A 360 6.34 3.15 -2.01
N LEU A 361 6.54 3.55 -0.75
CA LEU A 361 5.79 4.65 -0.16
C LEU A 361 6.02 5.98 -0.88
N LEU A 362 7.25 6.25 -1.36
CA LEU A 362 7.56 7.50 -2.06
C LEU A 362 6.83 7.57 -3.40
N THR A 363 6.86 6.47 -4.16
CA THR A 363 6.12 6.37 -5.42
C THR A 363 4.60 6.39 -5.18
N ALA A 364 4.09 5.73 -4.13
CA ALA A 364 2.68 5.75 -3.79
C ALA A 364 2.17 7.15 -3.36
N ILE A 365 3.05 7.99 -2.84
CA ILE A 365 2.75 9.41 -2.53
C ILE A 365 2.74 10.26 -3.81
N SER A 366 3.70 10.04 -4.71
CA SER A 366 3.94 10.90 -5.88
C SER A 366 3.16 10.52 -7.13
N ASP A 367 2.73 9.26 -7.26
CA ASP A 367 1.93 8.76 -8.38
C ASP A 367 0.61 8.17 -7.88
N HIS A 368 -0.49 8.86 -8.19
CA HIS A 368 -1.83 8.40 -7.84
C HIS A 368 -2.20 7.05 -8.50
N ASN A 369 -1.57 6.68 -9.62
CA ASN A 369 -1.83 5.41 -10.30
C ASN A 369 -0.99 4.24 -9.77
N TYR A 370 -0.11 4.47 -8.78
CA TYR A 370 0.85 3.49 -8.27
C TYR A 370 0.21 2.11 -8.04
N PHE A 371 -0.84 2.03 -7.21
CA PHE A 371 -1.45 0.73 -6.88
C PHE A 371 -2.14 0.07 -8.07
N SER A 372 -2.79 0.85 -8.94
CA SER A 372 -3.41 0.34 -10.16
C SER A 372 -2.37 -0.32 -11.07
N GLU A 373 -1.21 0.31 -11.20
CA GLU A 373 -0.09 -0.23 -11.97
C GLU A 373 0.51 -1.49 -11.32
N ARG A 374 0.65 -1.51 -9.98
CA ARG A 374 1.10 -2.72 -9.25
C ARG A 374 0.16 -3.90 -9.48
N ILE A 375 -1.15 -3.69 -9.44
CA ILE A 375 -2.14 -4.74 -9.70
C ILE A 375 -2.05 -5.24 -11.15
N ARG A 376 -1.93 -4.34 -12.13
CA ARG A 376 -1.76 -4.71 -13.53
C ARG A 376 -0.55 -5.63 -13.73
N ILE A 377 0.59 -5.26 -13.12
CA ILE A 377 1.81 -6.06 -13.14
C ILE A 377 1.56 -7.45 -12.53
N CYS A 378 0.87 -7.53 -11.38
CA CYS A 378 0.51 -8.80 -10.75
C CYS A 378 -0.39 -9.66 -11.64
N GLU A 379 -1.41 -9.10 -12.28
CA GLU A 379 -2.27 -9.85 -13.21
C GLU A 379 -1.46 -10.42 -14.39
N GLU A 380 -0.63 -9.60 -15.02
CA GLU A 380 0.20 -10.02 -16.16
C GLU A 380 1.23 -11.10 -15.80
N ASN A 381 1.83 -10.99 -14.61
CA ASN A 381 2.79 -11.98 -14.13
C ASN A 381 2.11 -13.24 -13.60
N TYR A 382 0.88 -13.15 -13.09
CA TYR A 382 0.12 -14.32 -12.66
C TYR A 382 -0.21 -15.24 -13.82
N GLU A 383 -0.61 -14.71 -14.98
CA GLU A 383 -0.80 -15.55 -16.18
C GLU A 383 0.49 -16.28 -16.59
N LYS A 384 1.65 -15.62 -16.49
CA LYS A 384 2.94 -16.27 -16.77
C LYS A 384 3.30 -17.31 -15.72
N TYR A 385 2.95 -17.07 -14.46
CA TYR A 385 3.17 -18.00 -13.35
C TYR A 385 2.35 -19.27 -13.53
N LEU A 386 1.06 -19.15 -13.87
CA LEU A 386 0.17 -20.30 -14.10
C LEU A 386 0.65 -21.17 -15.28
N ASN A 387 1.07 -20.55 -16.38
CA ASN A 387 1.59 -21.27 -17.54
C ASN A 387 2.89 -22.06 -17.26
N LYS A 388 3.64 -21.73 -16.21
CA LYS A 388 4.83 -22.48 -15.77
C LYS A 388 4.51 -23.66 -14.87
N GLU A 389 3.38 -23.64 -14.17
CA GLU A 389 2.94 -24.74 -13.31
C GLU A 389 2.20 -25.84 -14.11
N ASP A 390 1.62 -25.47 -15.26
CA ASP A 390 0.94 -26.41 -16.16
C ASP A 390 1.90 -27.18 -17.11
N GLY A 391 3.18 -26.80 -17.19
CA GLY A 391 4.20 -27.42 -18.05
C GLY A 391 5.32 -28.07 -17.28
#